data_AF-A0A3M8DP01-F1
#
_entry.id   AF-A0A3M8DP01-F1
#
_cell.length_a   1.000
_cell.length_b   1.000
_cell.length_c   1.000
_cell.angle_alpha   90.00
_cell.angle_beta   90.00
_cell.angle_gamma   90.00
#
_symmetry.space_group_name_H-M   'P 1'
#
loop_
_entity.id
_entity.type
_entity.pdbx_description
1 polymer ?
#
loop_
_entity_poly.entity_id
_entity_poly.type
_entity_poly.pdbx_seq_one_letter_code
_entity_poly.pdbx_strand_id
1 'polypeptide(L)'
;MKKRIKVTITDFEPIKQNLNDPEELSLYEAANGNTYDAEIEHDGYAVVDLSEDNYLELAPTEYQLMIEEWTNAGKIGELTLQTKSDPADDKALLYRMVDEAENEAQAPVSLPKQVVELVSKTWFGKKQKADVDA
;
A
#
# COMPACT_ATOMS: atom_id res chain seq x y z
N MET A 1 7.65 15.28 -13.13
CA MET A 1 8.20 14.23 -12.23
C MET A 1 7.05 13.27 -11.92
N LYS A 2 7.23 11.98 -12.19
CA LYS A 2 6.26 10.94 -11.78
C LYS A 2 6.28 10.85 -10.24
N LYS A 3 5.12 10.62 -9.62
CA LYS A 3 5.02 10.51 -8.16
C LYS A 3 5.58 9.16 -7.74
N ARG A 4 6.67 9.14 -6.98
CA ARG A 4 7.19 7.91 -6.37
C ARG A 4 6.39 7.57 -5.11
N ILE A 5 6.02 6.30 -4.98
CA ILE A 5 5.26 5.78 -3.85
C ILE A 5 6.01 4.58 -3.31
N LYS A 6 6.06 4.43 -1.99
CA LYS A 6 6.74 3.31 -1.37
C LYS A 6 5.92 2.03 -1.47
N VAL A 7 6.58 0.92 -1.75
CA VAL A 7 5.96 -0.40 -1.90
C VAL A 7 6.79 -1.50 -1.26
N THR A 8 6.13 -2.61 -0.92
CA THR A 8 6.76 -3.88 -0.54
C THR A 8 6.11 -5.02 -1.33
N ILE A 9 6.80 -6.14 -1.47
CA ILE A 9 6.25 -7.36 -2.10
C ILE A 9 5.18 -7.96 -1.18
N THR A 10 3.97 -8.19 -1.71
CA THR A 10 2.81 -8.70 -0.96
C THR A 10 2.98 -10.14 -0.49
N ASP A 11 3.46 -10.98 -1.40
CA ASP A 11 3.72 -12.40 -1.20
C ASP A 11 4.69 -12.86 -2.30
N PHE A 12 5.86 -13.34 -1.90
CA PHE A 12 6.87 -13.78 -2.84
C PHE A 12 6.60 -15.18 -3.41
N GLU A 13 5.84 -16.03 -2.70
CA GLU A 13 5.64 -17.42 -3.11
C GLU A 13 4.96 -17.57 -4.49
N PRO A 14 3.88 -16.83 -4.80
CA PRO A 14 3.28 -16.88 -6.15
C PRO A 14 4.21 -16.35 -7.24
N ILE A 15 5.01 -15.32 -6.94
CA ILE A 15 5.96 -14.71 -7.89
C ILE A 15 7.03 -15.74 -8.26
N LYS A 16 7.61 -16.38 -7.24
CA LYS A 16 8.63 -17.42 -7.38
C LYS A 16 8.21 -18.59 -8.28
N GLN A 17 6.92 -18.94 -8.31
CA GLN A 17 6.42 -20.02 -9.17
C GLN A 17 6.38 -19.66 -10.65
N ASN A 18 6.38 -18.37 -10.98
CA ASN A 18 6.30 -17.87 -12.35
C ASN A 18 7.67 -17.44 -12.91
N LEU A 19 8.67 -17.22 -12.04
CA LEU A 19 10.03 -16.86 -12.44
C LEU A 19 10.81 -18.10 -12.90
N ASN A 20 11.39 -18.02 -14.10
CA ASN A 20 12.19 -19.09 -14.69
C ASN A 20 13.69 -18.75 -14.79
N ASP A 21 14.06 -17.48 -14.61
CA ASP A 21 15.44 -17.01 -14.62
C ASP A 21 16.00 -16.96 -13.19
N PRO A 22 17.10 -17.69 -12.88
CA PRO A 22 17.75 -17.65 -11.58
C PRO A 22 18.25 -16.26 -11.15
N GLU A 23 18.66 -15.41 -12.10
CA GLU A 23 19.14 -14.06 -11.80
C GLU A 23 17.97 -13.17 -11.36
N GLU A 24 16.87 -13.19 -12.10
CA GLU A 24 15.62 -12.52 -11.75
C GLU A 24 15.08 -13.01 -10.40
N LEU A 25 15.04 -14.33 -10.19
CA LEU A 25 14.61 -14.90 -8.92
C LEU A 25 15.42 -14.37 -7.73
N SER A 26 16.74 -14.23 -7.90
CA SER A 26 17.63 -13.72 -6.87
C SER A 26 17.35 -12.23 -6.55
N LEU A 27 16.98 -11.44 -7.55
CA LEU A 27 16.58 -10.04 -7.36
C LEU A 27 15.29 -9.95 -6.53
N TYR A 28 14.26 -10.70 -6.89
CA TYR A 28 12.98 -10.69 -6.15
C TYR A 28 13.14 -11.25 -4.73
N GLU A 29 13.94 -12.30 -4.55
CA GLU A 29 14.22 -12.87 -3.22
C GLU A 29 14.96 -11.87 -2.31
N ALA A 30 15.94 -11.14 -2.86
CA ALA A 30 16.65 -10.10 -2.12
C ALA A 30 15.75 -8.89 -1.78
N ALA A 31 14.78 -8.59 -2.63
CA ALA A 31 13.83 -7.50 -2.41
C ALA A 31 12.69 -7.86 -1.46
N ASN A 32 12.40 -9.14 -1.27
CA ASN A 32 11.32 -9.59 -0.41
C ASN A 32 11.51 -9.13 1.05
N GLY A 33 10.46 -8.56 1.64
CA GLY A 33 10.47 -8.01 2.99
C GLY A 33 11.11 -6.62 3.13
N ASN A 34 11.55 -6.01 2.04
CA ASN A 34 12.08 -4.65 2.02
C ASN A 34 11.08 -3.65 1.42
N THR A 35 11.19 -2.38 1.82
CA THR A 35 10.39 -1.28 1.27
C THR A 35 11.21 -0.49 0.26
N TYR A 36 10.64 -0.23 -0.92
CA TYR A 36 11.30 0.49 -2.01
C TYR A 36 10.44 1.64 -2.52
N ASP A 37 11.07 2.67 -3.07
CA ASP A 37 10.38 3.68 -3.86
C ASP A 37 10.08 3.13 -5.26
N ALA A 38 8.82 3.19 -5.67
CA ALA A 38 8.35 2.73 -6.97
C ALA A 38 7.67 3.85 -7.76
N GLU A 39 7.75 3.75 -9.07
CA GLU A 39 6.92 4.50 -10.00
C GLU A 39 5.71 3.63 -10.39
N ILE A 40 4.50 4.16 -10.18
CA ILE A 40 3.27 3.45 -10.57
C ILE A 40 2.93 3.83 -12.00
N GLU A 41 2.96 2.85 -12.88
CA GLU A 41 2.60 2.99 -14.29
C GLU A 41 1.08 3.09 -14.48
N HIS A 42 0.68 3.53 -15.67
CA HIS A 42 -0.72 3.78 -16.03
C HIS A 42 -1.64 2.53 -15.96
N ASP A 43 -1.07 1.34 -16.11
CA ASP A 43 -1.72 0.03 -15.99
C ASP A 43 -1.70 -0.51 -14.55
N GLY A 44 -1.09 0.23 -13.61
CA GLY A 44 -1.01 -0.10 -12.20
C GLY A 44 0.19 -0.94 -11.81
N TYR A 45 1.10 -1.26 -12.73
CA TYR A 45 2.35 -1.91 -12.35
C TYR A 45 3.24 -0.94 -11.56
N ALA A 46 3.93 -1.47 -10.55
CA ALA A 46 4.93 -0.73 -9.78
C ALA A 46 6.32 -1.09 -10.29
N VAL A 47 7.05 -0.10 -10.79
CA VAL A 47 8.44 -0.24 -11.23
C VAL A 47 9.38 0.23 -10.12
N VAL A 48 10.20 -0.68 -9.62
CA VAL A 48 11.19 -0.43 -8.56
C VAL A 48 12.59 -0.42 -9.17
N ASP A 49 13.23 0.74 -9.20
CA ASP A 49 14.63 0.85 -9.62
C ASP A 49 15.56 0.36 -8.49
N LEU A 50 16.25 -0.76 -8.67
CA LEU A 50 17.22 -1.29 -7.69
C LEU A 50 18.64 -0.79 -7.96
N SER A 51 19.03 -0.69 -9.24
CA SER A 51 20.33 -0.19 -9.70
C SER A 51 20.26 0.25 -11.17
N GLU A 52 21.36 0.74 -11.75
CA GLU A 52 21.42 1.17 -13.16
C GLU A 52 20.94 0.10 -14.16
N ASP A 53 21.21 -1.18 -13.88
CA ASP A 53 20.88 -2.29 -14.77
C ASP A 53 19.77 -3.22 -14.25
N ASN A 54 19.24 -2.98 -13.03
CA ASN A 54 18.28 -3.87 -12.39
C ASN A 54 17.07 -3.12 -11.88
N TYR A 55 15.89 -3.63 -12.22
CA TYR A 55 14.61 -3.15 -11.72
C TYR A 55 13.69 -4.33 -11.44
N LEU A 56 12.66 -4.10 -10.64
CA LEU A 56 11.55 -5.03 -10.47
C LEU A 56 10.30 -4.42 -11.06
N GLU A 57 9.50 -5.24 -11.71
CA GLU A 57 8.15 -4.90 -12.14
C GLU A 57 7.17 -5.75 -11.32
N LEU A 58 6.32 -5.08 -10.54
CA LEU A 58 5.36 -5.73 -9.65
C LEU A 58 3.96 -5.43 -10.14
N ALA A 59 3.19 -6.47 -10.44
CA ALA A 59 1.78 -6.32 -10.79
C ALA A 59 0.98 -5.74 -9.61
N PRO A 60 -0.20 -5.13 -9.85
CA PRO A 60 -1.05 -4.58 -8.78
C PRO A 60 -1.36 -5.53 -7.61
N THR A 61 -1.31 -6.85 -7.85
CA THR A 61 -1.54 -7.89 -6.84
C THR A 61 -0.27 -8.32 -6.10
N GLU A 62 0.90 -7.94 -6.60
CA GLU A 62 2.21 -8.40 -6.12
C GLU A 62 2.86 -7.41 -5.15
N TYR A 63 2.29 -6.22 -4.96
CA TYR A 63 2.82 -5.22 -4.03
C TYR A 63 1.77 -4.63 -3.08
N GLN A 64 2.24 -4.18 -1.91
CA GLN A 64 1.47 -3.36 -0.99
C GLN A 64 1.98 -1.93 -1.03
N LEU A 65 1.07 -0.96 -1.13
CA LEU A 65 1.40 0.45 -0.98
C LEU A 65 1.74 0.77 0.47
N MET A 66 2.84 1.48 0.70
CA MET A 66 3.33 1.86 2.01
C MET A 66 3.21 3.37 2.24
N ILE A 67 2.74 3.73 3.43
CA ILE A 67 2.65 5.09 3.94
C ILE A 67 3.53 5.11 5.19
N GLU A 68 4.78 5.56 5.07
CA GLU A 68 5.73 5.48 6.21
C GLU A 68 5.44 6.54 7.28
N GLU A 69 5.06 7.74 6.83
CA GLU A 69 4.79 8.88 7.70
C GLU A 69 3.31 8.98 8.05
N TRP A 70 3.02 9.51 9.24
CA TRP A 70 1.64 9.81 9.62
C TRP A 70 1.04 10.83 8.64
N THR A 71 -0.06 10.44 8.00
CA THR A 71 -0.79 11.30 7.08
C THR A 71 -2.20 11.56 7.58
N ASN A 72 -2.72 12.75 7.34
CA ASN A 72 -4.06 13.13 7.78
C ASN A 72 -5.11 12.40 6.92
N ALA A 73 -5.92 11.55 7.56
CA ALA A 73 -6.98 10.77 6.94
C ALA A 73 -8.38 11.41 7.11
N GLY A 74 -8.53 12.34 8.07
CA GLY A 74 -9.79 13.04 8.30
C GLY A 74 -9.82 13.80 9.62
N LYS A 75 -11.00 14.31 9.98
CA LYS A 75 -11.26 14.97 11.26
C LYS A 75 -12.50 14.39 11.93
N ILE A 76 -12.48 14.28 13.26
CA ILE A 76 -13.64 13.93 14.08
C ILE A 76 -13.74 14.97 15.20
N GLY A 77 -14.69 15.90 15.06
CA GLY A 77 -14.74 17.07 15.94
C GLY A 77 -13.47 17.90 15.81
N GLU A 78 -12.81 18.15 16.94
CA GLU A 78 -11.53 18.88 17.02
C GLU A 78 -10.30 17.98 16.79
N LEU A 79 -10.48 16.65 16.77
CA LEU A 79 -9.39 15.70 16.60
C LEU A 79 -9.11 15.43 15.12
N THR A 80 -7.83 15.22 14.81
CA THR A 80 -7.37 14.79 13.49
C THR A 80 -7.11 13.28 13.50
N LEU A 81 -7.75 12.55 12.59
CA LEU A 81 -7.46 11.15 12.34
C LEU A 81 -6.23 11.07 11.45
N GLN A 82 -5.19 10.38 11.91
CA GLN A 82 -3.99 10.11 11.13
C GLN A 82 -3.86 8.62 10.84
N THR A 83 -3.24 8.30 9.70
CA THR A 83 -2.95 6.93 9.30
C THR A 83 -1.54 6.78 8.74
N LYS A 84 -0.97 5.59 8.90
CA LYS A 84 0.25 5.14 8.23
C LYS A 84 0.20 3.62 8.07
N SER A 85 1.11 3.04 7.30
CA SER A 85 1.27 1.58 7.26
C SER A 85 1.77 1.04 8.60
N ASP A 86 1.27 -0.12 8.99
CA ASP A 86 1.73 -0.77 10.21
C ASP A 86 3.14 -1.34 9.99
N PRO A 87 4.15 -0.91 10.76
CA PRO A 87 5.51 -1.43 10.63
C PRO A 87 5.63 -2.92 11.00
N ALA A 88 4.64 -3.49 11.68
CA ALA A 88 4.61 -4.92 12.02
C ALA A 88 3.77 -5.76 11.05
N ASP A 89 2.96 -5.13 10.19
CA ASP A 89 2.08 -5.81 9.23
C ASP A 89 1.84 -4.93 8.00
N ASP A 90 2.52 -5.22 6.90
CA ASP A 90 2.41 -4.48 5.64
C ASP A 90 1.02 -4.58 4.98
N LYS A 91 0.16 -5.49 5.44
CA LYS A 91 -1.23 -5.63 5.00
C LYS A 91 -2.19 -4.83 5.89
N ALA A 92 -1.68 -4.09 6.88
CA ALA A 92 -2.47 -3.26 7.77
C ALA A 92 -2.07 -1.77 7.74
N LEU A 93 -3.00 -0.96 8.23
CA LEU A 93 -2.81 0.47 8.48
C LEU A 93 -3.00 0.73 9.96
N LEU A 94 -2.08 1.47 10.57
CA LEU A 94 -2.27 2.06 11.88
C LEU A 94 -3.09 3.33 11.76
N TYR A 95 -4.00 3.52 12.71
CA TYR A 95 -4.82 4.72 12.86
C TYR A 95 -4.67 5.28 14.25
N ARG A 96 -4.50 6.59 14.37
CA ARG A 96 -4.50 7.30 15.65
C ARG A 96 -5.30 8.59 15.57
N MET A 97 -5.77 9.05 16.73
CA MET A 97 -6.40 10.36 16.87
C MET A 97 -5.42 11.30 17.57
N VAL A 98 -5.21 12.48 17.00
CA VAL A 98 -4.36 13.53 17.59
C VAL A 98 -5.14 14.83 17.78
N ASP A 99 -4.77 15.60 18.81
CA ASP A 99 -5.27 16.96 19.03
C ASP A 99 -4.54 17.98 18.13
N GLU A 100 -4.85 19.28 18.29
CA GLU A 100 -4.20 20.37 17.52
C GLU A 100 -2.70 20.51 17.78
N ALA A 101 -2.20 19.97 18.90
CA ALA A 101 -0.80 19.98 19.28
C ALA A 101 -0.09 18.64 18.95
N GLU A 102 -0.73 17.80 18.14
CA GLU A 102 -0.25 16.46 17.73
C GLU A 102 -0.08 15.45 18.89
N ASN A 103 -0.71 15.70 20.04
CA ASN A 103 -0.70 14.73 21.13
C ASN A 103 -1.71 13.61 20.84
N GLU A 104 -1.31 12.37 21.13
CA GLU A 104 -2.18 11.20 20.94
C GLU A 104 -3.32 11.22 21.97
N ALA A 105 -4.55 11.33 21.47
CA ALA A 105 -5.75 11.23 22.29
C ALA A 105 -6.12 9.78 22.60
N GLN A 106 -5.72 8.85 21.72
CA GLN A 106 -5.94 7.40 21.84
C GLN A 106 -4.75 6.64 21.26
N ALA A 107 -4.50 5.44 21.81
CA ALA A 107 -3.46 4.55 21.31
C ALA A 107 -3.74 4.15 19.85
N PRO A 108 -2.69 4.00 19.01
CA PRO A 108 -2.86 3.55 17.64
C PRO A 108 -3.53 2.18 17.53
N VAL A 109 -4.46 2.04 16.57
CA VAL A 109 -5.16 0.79 16.26
C VAL A 109 -4.78 0.32 14.87
N SER A 110 -4.39 -0.94 14.75
CA SER A 110 -4.09 -1.59 13.47
C SER A 110 -5.34 -2.20 12.84
N LEU A 111 -5.58 -1.90 11.57
CA LEU A 111 -6.70 -2.44 10.79
C LEU A 111 -6.19 -2.95 9.44
N PRO A 112 -6.63 -4.14 8.98
CA PRO A 112 -6.25 -4.65 7.66
C PRO A 112 -6.69 -3.72 6.53
N LYS A 113 -5.81 -3.47 5.56
CA LYS A 113 -6.05 -2.63 4.37
C LYS A 113 -7.29 -3.08 3.60
N GLN A 114 -7.50 -4.39 3.48
CA GLN A 114 -8.69 -4.97 2.83
C GLN A 114 -9.98 -4.58 3.53
N VAL A 115 -9.99 -4.52 4.87
CA VAL A 115 -11.17 -4.11 5.65
C VAL A 115 -11.44 -2.63 5.42
N VAL A 116 -10.40 -1.79 5.47
CA VAL A 116 -10.51 -0.35 5.19
C VAL A 116 -11.05 -0.10 3.78
N GLU A 117 -10.52 -0.81 2.79
CA GLU A 117 -10.96 -0.71 1.40
C GLU A 117 -12.42 -1.13 1.24
N LEU A 118 -12.82 -2.26 1.85
CA LEU A 118 -14.19 -2.75 1.82
C LEU A 118 -15.17 -1.76 2.45
N VAL A 119 -14.83 -1.20 3.62
CA VAL A 119 -15.64 -0.19 4.30
C VAL A 119 -15.78 1.05 3.42
N SER A 120 -14.66 1.54 2.86
CA SER A 120 -14.64 2.69 1.96
C SER A 120 -15.53 2.46 0.73
N LYS A 121 -15.39 1.31 0.07
CA LYS A 121 -16.23 0.91 -1.08
C LYS A 121 -17.70 0.80 -0.70
N THR A 122 -18.02 0.25 0.47
CA THR A 122 -19.42 0.03 0.89
C THR A 122 -20.12 1.35 1.23
N TRP A 123 -19.43 2.26 1.93
CA TRP A 123 -20.00 3.51 2.41
C TRP A 123 -19.91 4.67 1.41
N PHE A 124 -18.81 4.73 0.66
CA PHE A 124 -18.49 5.85 -0.24
C PHE A 124 -18.32 5.43 -1.70
N GLY A 125 -18.35 4.13 -2.00
CA GLY A 125 -18.34 3.66 -3.37
C GLY A 125 -19.57 4.18 -4.11
N LYS A 126 -19.34 4.79 -5.28
CA LYS A 126 -20.43 5.10 -6.19
C LYS A 126 -21.13 3.78 -6.52
N LYS A 127 -22.43 3.68 -6.25
CA LYS A 127 -23.26 2.61 -6.80
C LYS A 127 -22.97 2.59 -8.29
N GLN A 128 -22.40 1.50 -8.80
CA GLN A 128 -22.39 1.27 -10.23
C GLN A 128 -23.84 1.43 -10.68
N LYS A 129 -24.04 2.31 -11.67
CA LYS A 129 -25.34 2.44 -12.33
C LYS A 129 -25.69 1.00 -12.71
N ALA A 130 -26.72 0.45 -12.08
CA ALA A 130 -27.24 -0.84 -12.49
C ALA A 130 -27.42 -0.78 -14.01
N ASP A 131 -26.98 -1.81 -14.72
CA ASP A 131 -27.37 -2.04 -16.11
C ASP A 131 -28.91 -2.04 -16.14
N VAL A 132 -29.46 -0.85 -16.37
CA VAL A 132 -30.79 -0.66 -16.91
C VAL A 132 -30.58 -0.87 -18.41
N ASP A 133 -30.75 -2.13 -18.81
CA ASP A 133 -31.28 -2.59 -20.08
C ASP A 133 -30.60 -3.89 -20.53
N ALA A 134 -31.17 -5.01 -20.11
CA ALA A 134 -31.12 -6.29 -20.83
C ALA A 134 -32.50 -6.96 -20.71
#